data_AF-A0A7S0T7R5-F1
#
_entry.id   AF-A0A7S0T7R5-F1
#
_cell.length_a   1.000
_cell.length_b   1.000
_cell.length_c   1.000
_cell.angle_alpha   90.00
_cell.angle_beta   90.00
_cell.angle_gamma   90.00
#
_symmetry.space_group_name_H-M   'P 1'
#
loop_
_entity.id
_entity.type
_entity.pdbx_description
1 polymer ?
#
loop_
_entity_poly.entity_id
_entity_poly.type
_entity_poly.pdbx_seq_one_letter_code
_entity_poly.pdbx_strand_id
1 'polypeptide(L)'
;VWQKRPGLNGGAQRVPVVVVHDHFPDDIEQQYRRFGGLLFFVQGTSLSLRVLDLAQYHRARCIVIMSGEGKTASERLDSRTLFTLMTLDYILPKHSATFVCCALNADENFKLLRAPPIPRRIGVQLGESSAPVLRGADDDDDENDHHDDREESEKDHGHAAVRERDGGQQRGGRGRRRGG
;
A
#
# COMPACT_ATOMS: atom_id res chain seq x y z
N VAL A 1 -19.24 21.58 8.50
CA VAL A 1 -18.78 22.67 7.59
C VAL A 1 -17.44 22.26 7.01
N TRP A 2 -17.33 22.11 5.69
CA TRP A 2 -16.06 21.81 5.02
C TRP A 2 -15.30 23.12 4.79
N GLN A 3 -14.09 23.24 5.33
CA GLN A 3 -13.24 24.42 5.12
C GLN A 3 -12.10 24.08 4.16
N LYS A 4 -11.94 24.90 3.13
CA LYS A 4 -10.82 24.79 2.18
C LYS A 4 -9.54 25.19 2.93
N ARG A 5 -8.57 24.28 3.02
CA ARG A 5 -7.25 24.61 3.59
C ARG A 5 -6.57 25.65 2.69
N PRO A 6 -6.25 26.86 3.19
CA PRO A 6 -5.40 27.79 2.48
C PRO A 6 -3.98 27.20 2.42
N GLY A 7 -3.34 27.22 1.24
CA GLY A 7 -1.93 26.82 1.09
C GLY A 7 -1.64 25.60 0.21
N LEU A 8 -2.65 24.82 -0.22
CA LEU A 8 -2.45 23.80 -1.27
C LEU A 8 -2.65 24.43 -2.66
N ASN A 9 -1.77 25.36 -3.02
CA ASN A 9 -1.60 25.86 -4.40
C ASN A 9 -0.71 24.92 -5.25
N GLY A 10 -0.43 23.71 -4.77
CA GLY A 10 0.17 22.62 -5.54
C GLY A 10 -0.92 21.65 -5.95
N GLY A 11 -1.07 21.41 -7.26
CA GLY A 11 -2.04 20.46 -7.79
C GLY A 11 -1.93 19.13 -7.05
N ALA A 12 -2.96 18.78 -6.28
CA ALA A 12 -3.00 17.51 -5.57
C ALA A 12 -2.72 16.40 -6.58
N GLN A 13 -1.63 15.65 -6.36
CA GLN A 13 -1.25 14.56 -7.23
C GLN A 13 -2.45 13.64 -7.40
N ARG A 14 -2.92 13.47 -8.63
CA ARG A 14 -4.09 12.65 -8.95
C ARG A 14 -3.74 11.19 -8.63
N VAL A 15 -4.29 10.67 -7.53
CA VAL A 15 -4.06 9.29 -7.09
C VAL A 15 -5.13 8.39 -7.71
N PRO A 16 -4.76 7.27 -8.35
CA PRO A 16 -5.74 6.30 -8.83
C PRO A 16 -6.49 5.68 -7.64
N VAL A 17 -7.81 5.54 -7.79
CA VAL A 17 -8.72 4.94 -6.83
C VAL A 17 -9.30 3.68 -7.46
N VAL A 18 -9.23 2.57 -6.71
CA VAL A 18 -9.84 1.31 -7.10
C VAL A 18 -10.98 1.02 -6.14
N VAL A 19 -12.19 0.83 -6.66
CA VAL A 19 -13.38 0.49 -5.90
C VAL A 19 -13.66 -1.00 -6.07
N VAL A 20 -13.77 -1.71 -4.95
CA VAL A 20 -14.17 -3.12 -4.91
C VAL A 20 -15.60 -3.20 -4.38
N HIS A 21 -16.50 -3.81 -5.14
CA HIS A 21 -17.88 -4.00 -4.72
C HIS A 21 -18.48 -5.26 -5.36
N ASP A 22 -19.43 -5.93 -4.68
CA ASP A 22 -20.00 -7.20 -5.17
C ASP A 22 -20.75 -7.03 -6.49
N HIS A 23 -21.38 -5.87 -6.66
CA HIS A 23 -22.18 -5.55 -7.83
C HIS A 23 -22.17 -4.04 -8.08
N PHE A 24 -21.91 -3.63 -9.32
CA PHE A 24 -22.05 -2.24 -9.73
C PHE A 24 -23.30 -2.06 -10.60
N PRO A 25 -24.01 -0.93 -10.48
CA PRO A 25 -25.05 -0.56 -11.43
C PRO A 25 -24.53 -0.49 -12.87
N ASP A 26 -25.38 -0.81 -13.83
CA ASP A 26 -25.01 -0.82 -15.27
C ASP A 26 -24.57 0.57 -15.78
N ASP A 27 -25.02 1.65 -15.13
CA ASP A 27 -24.72 3.03 -15.51
C ASP A 27 -23.53 3.65 -14.73
N ILE A 28 -22.83 2.86 -13.89
CA ILE A 28 -21.74 3.34 -13.03
C ILE A 28 -20.65 4.08 -13.85
N GLU A 29 -20.28 3.57 -15.02
CA GLU A 29 -19.25 4.18 -15.84
C GLU A 29 -19.68 5.55 -16.37
N GLN A 30 -20.97 5.71 -16.70
CA GLN A 30 -21.51 6.98 -17.16
C GLN A 30 -21.57 8.00 -16.03
N GLN A 31 -22.00 7.58 -14.83
CA GLN A 31 -22.07 8.44 -13.65
C GLN A 31 -20.68 8.98 -13.25
N TYR A 32 -19.64 8.17 -13.40
CA TYR A 32 -18.28 8.50 -12.95
C TYR A 32 -17.30 8.84 -14.09
N ARG A 33 -17.78 9.01 -15.33
CA ARG A 33 -16.95 9.31 -16.51
C ARG A 33 -16.01 10.51 -16.33
N ARG A 34 -16.42 11.52 -15.54
CA ARG A 34 -15.61 12.72 -15.22
C ARG A 34 -14.29 12.42 -14.51
N PHE A 35 -14.14 11.23 -13.93
CA PHE A 35 -12.93 10.77 -13.22
C PHE A 35 -12.01 9.89 -14.08
N GLY A 36 -12.21 9.89 -15.41
CA GLY A 36 -11.49 9.05 -16.37
C GLY A 36 -9.98 8.97 -16.12
N GLY A 37 -9.44 7.75 -16.18
CA GLY A 37 -8.02 7.45 -15.94
C GLY A 37 -7.60 7.39 -14.48
N LEU A 38 -8.48 7.72 -13.53
CA LEU A 38 -8.19 7.74 -12.10
C LEU A 38 -9.11 6.88 -11.25
N LEU A 39 -10.25 6.43 -11.77
CA LEU A 39 -11.19 5.58 -11.06
C LEU A 39 -11.34 4.25 -11.78
N PHE A 40 -11.13 3.17 -11.04
CA PHE A 40 -11.21 1.80 -11.53
C PHE A 40 -12.20 1.02 -10.67
N PHE A 41 -12.90 0.08 -11.27
CA PHE A 41 -13.89 -0.76 -10.60
C PHE A 41 -13.48 -2.22 -10.71
N VAL A 42 -13.53 -2.95 -9.59
CA VAL A 42 -13.30 -4.39 -9.54
C VAL A 42 -14.52 -5.04 -8.91
N GLN A 43 -15.28 -5.78 -9.73
CA GLN A 43 -16.47 -6.45 -9.24
C GLN A 43 -16.09 -7.74 -8.52
N GLY A 44 -16.54 -7.88 -7.27
CA GLY A 44 -16.30 -9.04 -6.43
C GLY A 44 -16.28 -8.70 -4.95
N THR A 45 -16.11 -9.74 -4.13
CA THR A 45 -16.12 -9.59 -2.67
C THR A 45 -14.74 -9.22 -2.11
N SER A 46 -14.72 -8.26 -1.18
CA SER A 46 -13.55 -7.90 -0.37
C SER A 46 -12.98 -9.04 0.47
N LEU A 47 -13.74 -10.13 0.64
CA LEU A 47 -13.32 -11.35 1.33
C LEU A 47 -12.47 -12.27 0.44
N SER A 48 -12.43 -12.03 -0.88
CA SER A 48 -11.67 -12.83 -1.83
C SER A 48 -10.28 -12.26 -2.05
N LEU A 49 -9.24 -13.03 -1.69
CA LEU A 49 -7.85 -12.63 -1.92
C LEU A 49 -7.57 -12.36 -3.40
N ARG A 50 -8.15 -13.15 -4.30
CA ARG A 50 -8.04 -12.93 -5.75
C ARG A 50 -8.58 -11.56 -6.17
N VAL A 51 -9.69 -11.11 -5.58
CA VAL A 51 -10.27 -9.79 -5.86
C VAL A 51 -9.37 -8.68 -5.32
N LEU A 52 -8.80 -8.85 -4.13
CA LEU A 52 -7.83 -7.91 -3.56
C LEU A 52 -6.55 -7.81 -4.40
N ASP A 53 -6.06 -8.93 -4.93
CA ASP A 53 -4.90 -8.97 -5.83
C ASP A 53 -5.17 -8.22 -7.15
N LEU A 54 -6.35 -8.43 -7.74
CA LEU A 54 -6.79 -7.68 -8.92
C LEU A 54 -6.88 -6.17 -8.62
N ALA A 55 -7.31 -5.81 -7.41
CA ALA A 55 -7.31 -4.43 -6.93
C ALA A 55 -5.92 -3.90 -6.52
N GLN A 56 -4.87 -4.71 -6.67
CA GLN A 56 -3.48 -4.37 -6.33
C GLN A 56 -3.29 -3.88 -4.89
N TYR A 57 -3.95 -4.53 -3.92
CA TYR A 57 -3.93 -4.11 -2.51
C TYR A 57 -2.52 -3.91 -1.94
N HIS A 58 -1.54 -4.71 -2.39
CA HIS A 58 -0.13 -4.64 -1.96
C HIS A 58 0.59 -3.34 -2.35
N ARG A 59 0.07 -2.58 -3.34
CA ARG A 59 0.62 -1.29 -3.79
C ARG A 59 -0.18 -0.11 -3.27
N ALA A 60 -1.30 -0.35 -2.60
CA ALA A 60 -2.17 0.70 -2.12
C ALA A 60 -1.48 1.53 -1.04
N ARG A 61 -1.50 2.86 -1.17
CA ARG A 61 -1.08 3.78 -0.09
C ARG A 61 -2.09 3.80 1.05
N CYS A 62 -3.36 3.62 0.70
CA CYS A 62 -4.49 3.67 1.60
C CYS A 62 -5.53 2.63 1.15
N ILE A 63 -6.07 1.88 2.10
CA ILE A 63 -7.23 1.00 1.91
C ILE A 63 -8.32 1.48 2.87
N VAL A 64 -9.47 1.82 2.31
CA VAL A 64 -10.65 2.26 3.08
C VAL A 64 -11.71 1.18 2.95
N ILE A 65 -12.14 0.63 4.09
CA ILE A 65 -13.20 -0.37 4.15
C ILE A 65 -14.47 0.34 4.60
N MET A 66 -15.43 0.48 3.70
CA MET A 66 -16.73 1.05 4.02
C MET A 66 -17.65 -0.06 4.50
N SER A 67 -18.33 0.13 5.62
CA SER A 67 -19.44 -0.74 5.98
C SER A 67 -20.59 -0.47 5.02
N GLY A 68 -21.22 -1.53 4.53
CA GLY A 68 -22.47 -1.39 3.79
C GLY A 68 -23.55 -0.90 4.74
N GLU A 69 -24.45 -0.02 4.27
CA GLU A 69 -25.65 0.33 5.03
C GLU A 69 -26.54 -0.92 5.15
N GLY A 70 -26.41 -1.59 6.29
CA GLY A 70 -27.10 -2.83 6.56
C GLY A 70 -28.58 -2.64 6.82
N LYS A 71 -29.45 -3.29 6.06
CA LYS A 71 -30.89 -3.39 6.37
C LYS A 71 -31.17 -4.46 7.42
N THR A 72 -30.25 -5.40 7.64
CA THR A 72 -30.43 -6.58 8.49
C THR A 72 -29.58 -6.55 9.76
N ALA A 73 -30.00 -7.27 10.80
CA ALA A 73 -29.27 -7.36 12.08
C ALA A 73 -27.85 -7.96 11.91
N SER A 74 -27.62 -8.81 10.91
CA SER A 74 -26.30 -9.35 10.59
C SER A 74 -25.36 -8.31 9.96
N GLU A 75 -25.92 -7.32 9.24
CA GLU A 75 -25.15 -6.22 8.66
C GLU A 75 -24.90 -5.09 9.69
N ARG A 76 -25.67 -5.05 10.79
CA ARG A 76 -25.36 -4.20 11.95
C ARG A 76 -24.07 -4.63 12.68
N LEU A 77 -23.62 -5.86 12.48
CA LEU A 77 -22.48 -6.42 13.21
C LEU A 77 -21.11 -6.13 12.55
N ASP A 78 -21.04 -5.31 11.49
CA ASP A 78 -19.80 -4.94 10.78
C ASP A 78 -18.87 -6.13 10.46
N SER A 79 -19.42 -7.35 10.41
CA SER A 79 -18.63 -8.59 10.46
C SER A 79 -17.71 -8.72 9.25
N ARG A 80 -18.22 -8.34 8.07
CA ARG A 80 -17.45 -8.29 6.82
C ARG A 80 -16.33 -7.26 6.89
N THR A 81 -16.60 -6.08 7.46
CA THR A 81 -15.61 -5.01 7.62
C THR A 81 -14.48 -5.46 8.54
N LEU A 82 -14.83 -5.99 9.72
CA LEU A 82 -13.88 -6.50 10.70
C LEU A 82 -13.06 -7.67 10.15
N PHE A 83 -13.70 -8.62 9.46
CA PHE A 83 -12.99 -9.74 8.84
C PHE A 83 -12.05 -9.29 7.73
N THR A 84 -12.48 -8.35 6.89
CA THR A 84 -11.62 -7.77 5.83
C THR A 84 -10.42 -7.07 6.46
N LEU A 85 -10.63 -6.30 7.53
CA LEU A 85 -9.54 -5.64 8.27
C LEU A 85 -8.54 -6.66 8.83
N MET A 86 -9.01 -7.69 9.53
CA MET A 86 -8.15 -8.75 10.07
C MET A 86 -7.39 -9.50 8.98
N THR A 87 -8.04 -9.73 7.83
CA THR A 87 -7.40 -10.38 6.68
C THR A 87 -6.28 -9.51 6.14
N LEU A 88 -6.53 -8.21 5.92
CA LEU A 88 -5.51 -7.24 5.52
C LEU A 88 -4.38 -7.11 6.55
N ASP A 89 -4.69 -7.23 7.83
CA ASP A 89 -3.68 -7.29 8.89
C ASP A 89 -2.77 -8.51 8.78
N TYR A 90 -3.29 -9.62 8.29
CA TYR A 90 -2.49 -10.82 8.08
C TYR A 90 -1.70 -10.82 6.76
N ILE A 91 -2.32 -10.40 5.65
CA ILE A 91 -1.74 -10.58 4.29
C ILE A 91 -0.88 -9.40 3.83
N LEU A 92 -0.99 -8.22 4.45
CA LEU A 92 -0.14 -7.09 4.06
C LEU A 92 1.31 -7.36 4.50
N PRO A 93 2.32 -7.03 3.66
CA PRO A 93 3.71 -7.22 4.01
C PRO A 93 4.07 -6.55 5.35
N LYS A 94 4.94 -7.19 6.13
CA LYS A 94 5.36 -6.71 7.46
C LYS A 94 5.89 -5.28 7.47
N HIS A 95 6.48 -4.83 6.37
CA HIS A 95 7.03 -3.48 6.19
C HIS A 95 6.18 -2.59 5.27
N SER A 96 4.91 -2.94 5.07
CA SER A 96 4.03 -2.12 4.24
C SER A 96 3.72 -0.79 4.94
N ALA A 97 3.89 0.30 4.20
CA ALA A 97 3.45 1.64 4.60
C ALA A 97 1.95 1.90 4.30
N THR A 98 1.21 0.88 3.86
CA THR A 98 -0.23 0.99 3.58
C THR A 98 -1.00 1.36 4.83
N PHE A 99 -1.73 2.47 4.77
CA PHE A 99 -2.70 2.83 5.78
C PHE A 99 -4.01 2.09 5.54
N VAL A 100 -4.56 1.45 6.57
CA VAL A 100 -5.87 0.78 6.50
C VAL A 100 -6.79 1.45 7.50
N CYS A 101 -7.98 1.84 7.05
CA CYS A 101 -9.04 2.31 7.94
C CYS A 101 -10.38 1.70 7.55
N CYS A 102 -11.30 1.66 8.51
CA CYS A 102 -12.65 1.17 8.30
C CYS A 102 -13.69 2.10 8.90
N ALA A 103 -14.84 2.19 8.25
CA ALA A 103 -16.06 2.71 8.86
C ALA A 103 -16.82 1.53 9.50
N LEU A 104 -17.27 1.69 10.73
CA LEU A 104 -18.12 0.75 11.44
C LEU A 104 -19.50 1.40 11.64
N ASN A 105 -20.57 0.61 11.52
CA ASN A 105 -21.94 1.06 11.72
C ASN A 105 -22.31 1.12 13.20
N ALA A 106 -21.76 0.23 14.03
CA ALA A 106 -22.08 0.17 15.46
C ALA A 106 -20.85 0.43 16.33
N ASP A 107 -20.95 1.39 17.24
CA ASP A 107 -19.86 1.78 18.13
C ASP A 107 -19.38 0.61 19.02
N GLU A 108 -20.29 -0.30 19.38
CA GLU A 108 -19.93 -1.49 20.14
C GLU A 108 -18.94 -2.40 19.42
N ASN A 109 -18.79 -2.28 18.10
CA ASN A 109 -17.83 -3.06 17.32
C ASN A 109 -16.41 -2.49 17.41
N PHE A 110 -16.20 -1.27 17.94
CA PHE A 110 -14.85 -0.74 18.21
C PHE A 110 -14.06 -1.65 19.15
N LYS A 111 -14.73 -2.34 20.08
CA LYS A 111 -14.09 -3.31 20.99
C LYS A 111 -13.52 -4.54 20.29
N LEU A 112 -13.94 -4.80 19.05
CA LEU A 112 -13.48 -5.93 18.23
C LEU A 112 -12.26 -5.55 17.37
N LEU A 113 -11.94 -4.26 17.26
CA LEU A 113 -10.72 -3.82 16.60
C LEU A 113 -9.51 -4.25 17.42
N ARG A 114 -8.60 -4.96 16.76
CA ARG A 114 -7.33 -5.37 17.35
C ARG A 114 -6.24 -4.46 16.81
N ALA A 115 -5.24 -4.19 17.65
CA ALA A 115 -4.03 -3.59 17.14
C ALA A 115 -3.39 -4.53 16.11
N PRO A 116 -2.93 -4.03 14.95
CA PRO A 116 -2.22 -4.87 13.99
C PRO A 116 -0.94 -5.41 14.65
N PRO A 117 -0.49 -6.63 14.31
CA PRO A 117 0.71 -7.23 14.90
C PRO A 117 1.98 -6.38 14.72
N ILE A 118 1.98 -5.52 13.69
CA ILE A 118 3.06 -4.58 13.39
C ILE A 118 2.40 -3.22 13.12
N PRO A 119 2.80 -2.14 13.82
CA PRO A 119 2.37 -0.78 13.50
C PRO A 119 2.78 -0.39 12.08
N ARG A 120 1.80 -0.10 11.21
CA ARG A 120 2.01 0.17 9.77
C ARG A 120 2.35 1.62 9.44
N ARG A 121 2.25 2.49 10.44
CA ARG A 121 2.66 3.90 10.39
C ARG A 121 3.29 4.28 11.72
N ILE A 122 4.60 4.49 11.70
CA ILE A 122 5.30 5.23 12.74
C ILE A 122 5.28 6.69 12.26
N GLY A 123 4.36 7.48 12.81
CA GLY A 123 4.33 8.95 12.66
C GLY A 123 4.35 9.50 11.22
N VAL A 124 3.19 9.63 10.59
CA VAL A 124 2.91 10.96 10.02
C VAL A 124 2.59 11.79 11.24
N GLN A 125 3.41 12.80 11.54
CA GLN A 125 3.07 13.80 12.54
C GLN A 125 1.73 14.43 12.12
N LEU A 126 0.63 13.87 12.65
CA LEU A 126 -0.70 14.40 12.50
C LEU A 126 -0.77 15.67 13.35
N GLY A 127 -0.20 16.77 12.84
CA GLY A 127 -0.28 18.07 13.52
C GLY A 127 1.02 18.86 13.63
N GLU A 128 2.20 18.32 13.31
CA GLU A 128 3.39 19.17 13.25
C GLU A 128 3.46 19.80 11.86
N SER A 129 2.97 21.04 11.78
CA SER A 129 3.48 21.99 10.81
C SER A 129 4.98 22.12 11.06
N SER A 130 5.79 21.40 10.27
CA SER A 130 7.19 21.74 10.10
C SER A 130 7.19 23.19 9.61
N ALA A 131 7.48 24.13 10.50
CA ALA A 131 7.73 25.50 10.10
C ALA A 131 8.83 25.44 9.02
N PRO A 132 8.72 26.22 7.93
CA PRO A 132 9.82 26.31 7.00
C PRO A 132 11.06 26.71 7.80
N VAL A 133 12.09 25.87 7.77
CA VAL A 133 13.42 26.27 8.23
C VAL A 133 13.81 27.43 7.31
N LEU A 134 13.66 28.65 7.83
CA LEU A 134 14.30 29.82 7.26
C LEU A 134 15.79 29.54 7.36
N ARG A 135 16.37 29.01 6.27
CA ARG A 135 17.83 29.03 6.10
C ARG A 135 18.22 30.49 6.16
N GLY A 136 18.99 30.82 7.18
CA GLY A 136 19.46 32.17 7.47
C GLY A 136 20.02 32.79 6.20
N ALA A 137 19.47 33.95 5.85
CA ALA A 137 20.31 35.02 5.37
C ALA A 137 20.97 35.56 6.63
N ASP A 138 22.27 35.35 6.76
CA ASP A 138 23.21 36.30 7.32
C ASP A 138 24.60 35.89 6.82
N ASP A 139 25.24 36.88 6.23
CA ASP A 139 26.55 36.92 5.60
C ASP A 139 27.69 36.61 6.58
N ASP A 140 28.82 36.15 6.02
CA ASP A 140 30.17 36.72 6.23
C ASP A 140 31.26 35.64 6.03
N ASP A 141 32.05 35.87 4.97
CA ASP A 141 33.51 35.80 4.86
C ASP A 141 34.27 34.66 5.56
N ASP A 142 34.94 33.82 4.75
CA ASP A 142 36.40 33.73 4.85
C ASP A 142 37.00 33.04 3.62
N GLU A 143 37.91 33.77 2.98
CA GLU A 143 38.87 33.27 1.99
C GLU A 143 39.75 32.20 2.64
N ASN A 144 39.96 31.05 1.99
CA ASN A 144 41.28 30.43 2.08
C ASN A 144 41.67 29.58 0.86
N ASP A 145 42.94 29.74 0.58
CA ASP A 145 43.75 29.37 -0.57
C ASP A 145 43.91 27.85 -0.83
N HIS A 146 44.19 27.56 -2.10
CA HIS A 146 45.10 26.57 -2.66
C HIS A 146 45.56 25.35 -1.81
N HIS A 147 45.39 24.14 -2.36
CA HIS A 147 46.51 23.40 -2.96
C HIS A 147 46.09 22.14 -3.74
N ASP A 148 46.93 21.88 -4.75
CA ASP A 148 46.96 20.84 -5.78
C ASP A 148 47.27 19.42 -5.27
N ASP A 149 47.25 18.48 -6.23
CA ASP A 149 47.85 17.12 -6.25
C ASP A 149 46.98 15.94 -5.73
N ARG A 150 46.43 15.09 -6.61
CA ARG A 150 47.08 14.00 -7.37
C ARG A 150 47.47 12.82 -6.48
N GLU A 151 46.75 11.71 -6.60
CA GLU A 151 47.30 10.42 -7.08
C GLU A 151 46.24 9.32 -7.12
N GLU A 152 46.16 8.69 -8.29
CA GLU A 152 45.55 7.39 -8.53
C GLU A 152 46.29 6.31 -7.73
N SER A 153 45.56 5.37 -7.15
CA SER A 153 46.14 4.05 -6.89
C SER A 153 45.08 2.98 -7.11
N GLU A 154 45.15 2.43 -8.32
CA GLU A 154 44.73 1.07 -8.63
C GLU A 154 45.41 0.09 -7.66
N LYS A 155 44.61 -0.76 -7.01
CA LYS A 155 45.07 -2.09 -6.58
C LYS A 155 44.02 -3.13 -6.91
N ASP A 156 44.15 -3.58 -8.15
CA ASP A 156 43.95 -4.94 -8.62
C ASP A 156 44.62 -5.95 -7.69
N HIS A 157 43.88 -6.96 -7.20
CA HIS A 157 44.39 -8.27 -6.78
C HIS A 157 43.29 -9.31 -7.07
N GLY A 158 43.47 -10.04 -8.16
CA GLY A 158 42.70 -11.22 -8.52
C GLY A 158 43.10 -12.52 -7.80
N HIS A 159 42.59 -13.61 -8.38
CA HIS A 159 42.74 -15.04 -8.09
C HIS A 159 41.79 -15.67 -7.06
N ALA A 160 41.25 -16.89 -7.24
CA ALA A 160 40.96 -17.77 -8.37
C ALA A 160 40.36 -19.07 -7.76
N ALA A 161 39.40 -19.70 -8.46
CA ALA A 161 39.04 -21.14 -8.48
C ALA A 161 37.55 -21.23 -8.85
N VAL A 162 37.14 -21.55 -10.07
CA VAL A 162 37.18 -22.88 -10.71
C VAL A 162 36.75 -24.01 -9.77
N ARG A 163 35.50 -24.46 -9.94
CA ARG A 163 35.18 -25.89 -10.10
C ARG A 163 33.82 -26.08 -10.74
N GLU A 164 33.87 -26.60 -11.96
CA GLU A 164 32.81 -27.40 -12.58
C GLU A 164 32.45 -28.59 -11.68
N ARG A 165 31.18 -29.01 -11.68
CA ARG A 165 30.78 -30.33 -12.21
C ARG A 165 29.28 -30.61 -12.03
N ASP A 166 28.71 -31.05 -13.13
CA ASP A 166 27.83 -32.21 -13.30
C ASP A 166 26.55 -32.36 -12.45
N GLY A 167 25.44 -32.38 -13.18
CA GLY A 167 24.72 -33.64 -13.35
C GLY A 167 23.39 -33.72 -12.61
N GLY A 168 22.33 -34.14 -13.32
CA GLY A 168 21.14 -34.62 -12.63
C GLY A 168 19.81 -34.59 -13.38
N GLN A 169 19.79 -35.07 -14.62
CA GLN A 169 18.57 -35.37 -15.36
C GLN A 169 17.93 -36.67 -14.85
N GLN A 170 16.65 -36.64 -14.47
CA GLN A 170 15.71 -37.79 -14.36
C GLN A 170 14.29 -37.20 -14.19
N ARG A 171 13.32 -37.23 -15.11
CA ARG A 171 12.64 -38.33 -15.83
C ARG A 171 12.12 -39.47 -14.93
N GLY A 172 10.79 -39.53 -14.79
CA GLY A 172 10.03 -40.67 -14.29
C GLY A 172 9.06 -40.26 -13.17
N GLY A 173 7.75 -40.55 -13.18
CA GLY A 173 7.04 -41.49 -14.02
C GLY A 173 5.53 -41.27 -14.05
N ARG A 174 4.94 -41.80 -15.11
CA ARG A 174 3.51 -42.00 -15.31
C ARG A 174 3.02 -43.06 -14.32
N GLY A 175 2.00 -42.72 -13.54
CA GLY A 175 1.16 -43.69 -12.82
C GLY A 175 -0.24 -43.73 -13.42
N ARG A 176 -0.49 -44.70 -14.30
CA ARG A 176 -1.83 -45.17 -14.66
C ARG A 176 -2.32 -46.14 -13.58
N ARG A 177 -3.59 -46.06 -13.17
CA ARG A 177 -4.57 -47.16 -12.95
C ARG A 177 -5.83 -46.54 -12.30
N ARG A 178 -6.99 -46.51 -12.95
CA ARG A 178 -8.02 -47.57 -13.16
C ARG A 178 -8.58 -48.14 -11.85
N GLY A 179 -9.91 -48.00 -11.70
CA GLY A 179 -10.80 -49.05 -11.17
C GLY A 179 -11.40 -48.75 -9.80
N GLY A 180 -12.73 -48.59 -9.79
CA GLY A 180 -13.59 -48.40 -8.63
C GLY A 180 -14.89 -47.78 -9.07
#